data_AF-N9C0K5-F1
#
_entry.id   AF-N9C0K5-F1
#
_cell.length_a   1.000
_cell.length_b   1.000
_cell.length_c   1.000
_cell.angle_alpha   90.00
_cell.angle_beta   90.00
_cell.angle_gamma   90.00
#
_symmetry.space_group_name_H-M   'P 1'
#
loop_
_entity.id
_entity.type
_entity.pdbx_description
1 polymer ?
#
loop_
_entity_poly.entity_id
_entity_poly.type
_entity_poly.pdbx_seq_one_letter_code
_entity_poly.pdbx_strand_id
1 'polypeptide(L)' 'MKVITCAELQDNLADILDYVIDDHTPVLINREDKQAVG' A
#
# COMPACT_ATOMS: atom_id res chain seq x y z
N MET A 1 9.44 5.90 -1.71
CA MET A 1 8.80 4.62 -1.33
C MET A 1 7.82 4.92 -0.21
N LYS A 2 6.53 4.78 -0.50
CA LYS A 2 5.43 5.06 0.44
C LYS A 2 5.00 3.75 1.12
N VAL A 3 4.63 3.79 2.40
CA VAL A 3 4.05 2.66 3.12
C VAL A 3 2.58 2.99 3.39
N ILE A 4 1.68 2.06 3.06
CA ILE A 4 0.23 2.21 3.26
C ILE A 4 -0.36 0.98 3.93
N THR A 5 -1.50 1.12 4.60
CA THR A 5 -2.28 0.01 5.14
C THR A 5 -3.19 -0.61 4.08
N CYS A 6 -3.72 -1.80 4.35
CA CYS A 6 -4.75 -2.40 3.50
C CYS A 6 -6.04 -1.57 3.44
N ALA A 7 -6.39 -0.84 4.49
CA ALA A 7 -7.56 0.04 4.49
C ALA A 7 -7.35 1.22 3.54
N GLU A 8 -6.21 1.91 3.64
CA GLU A 8 -5.86 3.02 2.73
C GLU A 8 -5.81 2.57 1.26
N LEU A 9 -5.34 1.34 1.00
CA LEU A 9 -5.37 0.74 -0.33
C LEU A 9 -6.79 0.52 -0.86
N GLN A 10 -7.71 0.07 -0.01
CA GLN A 10 -9.10 -0.15 -0.41
C GLN A 10 -9.82 1.17 -0.67
N ASP A 11 -9.58 2.17 0.18
CA ASP A 11 -10.25 3.47 0.08
C ASP A 11 -9.73 4.31 -1.09
N ASN A 12 -8.45 4.15 -1.48
CA ASN A 12 -7.78 5.05 -2.44
C ASN A 12 -7.04 4.30 -3.57
N LEU A 13 -7.57 3.15 -4.01
CA LEU A 13 -6.88 2.28 -4.97
C LEU A 13 -6.44 3.01 -6.25
N ALA A 14 -7.31 3.81 -6.84
CA ALA A 14 -7.03 4.53 -8.08
C ALA A 14 -5.85 5.51 -7.91
N ASP A 15 -5.91 6.37 -6.89
CA ASP A 15 -4.87 7.36 -6.62
C ASP A 15 -3.50 6.69 -6.32
N ILE A 16 -3.51 5.52 -5.68
CA ILE A 16 -2.30 4.76 -5.40
C ILE A 16 -1.71 4.18 -6.68
N LEU A 17 -2.54 3.69 -7.61
CA LEU A 17 -2.08 3.18 -8.89
C LEU A 17 -1.51 4.30 -9.76
N ASP A 18 -2.18 5.46 -9.81
CA ASP A 18 -1.69 6.64 -10.53
C ASP A 18 -0.33 7.08 -9.98
N TYR A 19 -0.20 7.15 -8.65
CA TYR A 19 1.08 7.46 -7.98
C TYR A 19 2.19 6.46 -8.34
N VAL A 20 1.91 5.15 -8.40
CA VAL A 20 2.91 4.14 -8.76
C VAL A 20 3.35 4.28 -10.21
N ILE A 21 2.41 4.56 -11.12
CA ILE A 21 2.66 4.67 -12.55
C ILE A 21 3.40 5.97 -12.87
N ASP A 22 2.91 7.11 -12.37
CA ASP A 22 3.45 8.43 -12.69
C ASP A 22 4.83 8.61 -12.07
N ASP A 23 4.97 8.34 -10.77
CA ASP A 23 6.23 8.55 -10.06
C ASP A 23 7.21 7.38 -10.26
N HIS A 24 6.78 6.29 -10.91
CA HIS A 24 7.57 5.06 -11.10
C HIS A 24 8.15 4.54 -9.76
N THR A 25 7.42 4.77 -8.66
CA THR A 25 7.89 4.40 -7.32
C THR A 25 7.06 3.27 -6.72
N PRO A 26 7.70 2.29 -6.09
CA PRO A 26 6.97 1.22 -5.41
C PRO A 26 6.31 1.74 -4.12
N VAL A 27 5.17 1.13 -3.80
CA VAL A 27 4.42 1.31 -2.56
C VAL A 27 4.44 0.00 -1.77
N LEU A 28 4.79 0.08 -0.50
CA LEU A 28 4.75 -1.05 0.42
C LEU A 28 3.40 -1.10 1.10
N ILE A 29 2.73 -2.25 1.02
CA ILE A 29 1.46 -2.46 1.69
C ILE A 29 1.74 -3.17 3.02
N ASN A 30 1.57 -2.45 4.11
CA ASN A 30 1.56 -3.01 5.46
C ASN A 30 0.21 -3.69 5.67
N ARG A 31 0.19 -5.00 5.46
CA ARG A 31 -0.90 -5.83 5.88
C ARG A 31 -0.68 -6.10 7.37
N GLU A 32 -1.51 -5.51 8.23
CA GLU A 32 -1.64 -5.93 9.63
C GLU A 32 -2.30 -7.32 9.69
N ASP A 33 -1.81 -8.28 8.92
CA ASP A 33 -1.86 -9.65 9.39
C ASP A 33 -1.02 -9.61 10.66
N LYS A 34 -1.66 -9.79 11.82
CA LYS A 34 -0.95 -10.17 13.04
C LYS A 34 0.15 -11.11 12.59
N GLN A 35 1.41 -10.66 12.66
CA GLN A 35 2.52 -11.58 12.56
C GLN A 35 2.31 -12.53 13.73
N ALA A 36 1.63 -13.65 13.48
CA ALA A 36 1.63 -14.80 14.34
C ALA A 36 3.04 -15.36 14.19
N VAL A 37 4.00 -14.71 14.84
CA VAL A 37 5.25 -15.33 15.22
C VAL A 37 4.87 -16.21 16.42
N GLY A 38 4.33 -17.39 16.10
CA GLY A 38 4.28 -18.51 17.02
C GLY A 38 5.65 -19.15 17.16
#